data_AF-A0A966Q695-F1
#
_entry.id   AF-A0A966Q695-F1
#
_cell.length_a   1.000
_cell.length_b   1.000
_cell.length_c   1.000
_cell.angle_alpha   90.00
_cell.angle_beta   90.00
_cell.angle_gamma   90.00
#
_symmetry.space_group_name_H-M   'P 1'
#
loop_
_entity.id
_entity.type
_entity.pdbx_description
1 polymer ?
#
loop_
_entity_poly.entity_id
_entity_poly.type
_entity_poly.pdbx_seq_one_letter_code
_entity_poly.pdbx_strand_id
1 'polypeptide(L)'
;MANTYTLIASSTVGSGGTATISFGSIPSTYTDLKLVYSARNTVSGTQEFIKVTFNSNTSSYTLKSLQGDGNAASSNSWSFQWIGYAVGSTATASTFSNGEIYIPNYLSSNNKSFSSDNVAENNTTSAQSIMAANLWSNTAAITSIDLTMQGGYNFVQYSTAYLYGISNS
;
A
#
# COMPACT_ATOMS: atom_id res chain seq x y z
N MET A 1 -23.31 18.95 0.71
CA MET A 1 -23.22 17.51 0.42
C MET A 1 -22.11 16.97 1.31
N ALA A 2 -22.34 15.88 2.05
CA ALA A 2 -21.27 15.30 2.86
C ALA A 2 -20.16 14.80 1.92
N ASN A 3 -18.91 15.16 2.19
CA ASN A 3 -17.78 14.63 1.43
C ASN A 3 -17.64 13.15 1.81
N THR A 4 -17.88 12.25 0.84
CA THR A 4 -17.70 10.80 1.05
C THR A 4 -16.23 10.45 1.30
N TYR A 5 -15.28 11.26 0.83
CA TYR A 5 -13.85 11.11 1.09
C TYR A 5 -13.29 12.38 1.73
N THR A 6 -12.65 12.24 2.88
CA THR A 6 -11.97 13.33 3.60
C THR A 6 -10.49 13.00 3.78
N LEU A 7 -9.59 13.87 3.30
CA LEU A 7 -8.16 13.68 3.51
C LEU A 7 -7.84 13.78 5.02
N ILE A 8 -7.29 12.70 5.59
CA ILE A 8 -6.86 12.64 6.98
C ILE A 8 -5.41 13.09 7.09
N ALA A 9 -4.55 12.58 6.21
CA ALA A 9 -3.12 12.83 6.26
C ALA A 9 -2.46 12.59 4.89
N SER A 10 -1.32 13.24 4.67
CA SER A 10 -0.51 13.07 3.46
C SER A 10 0.98 13.05 3.81
N SER A 11 1.76 12.32 3.02
CA SER A 11 3.22 12.30 3.12
C SER A 11 3.83 12.44 1.73
N THR A 12 4.88 13.26 1.64
CA THR A 12 5.73 13.40 0.45
C THR A 12 7.17 13.19 0.87
N VAL A 13 7.86 12.24 0.22
CA VAL A 13 9.24 11.92 0.53
C VAL A 13 10.15 13.02 0.00
N GLY A 14 10.91 13.62 0.93
CA GLY A 14 11.89 14.67 0.62
C GLY A 14 13.20 14.13 0.06
N SER A 15 14.17 15.04 -0.12
CA SER A 15 15.53 14.66 -0.48
C SER A 15 16.14 13.77 0.61
N GLY A 16 16.92 12.75 0.21
CA GLY A 16 17.50 11.74 1.11
C GLY A 16 16.68 10.45 1.27
N GLY A 17 15.41 10.45 0.87
CA GLY A 17 14.54 9.28 0.96
C GLY A 17 14.09 8.96 2.39
N THR A 18 13.24 7.95 2.54
CA THR A 18 12.80 7.44 3.86
C THR A 18 12.57 5.94 3.81
N ALA A 19 12.87 5.21 4.89
CA ALA A 19 12.57 3.78 4.97
C ALA A 19 11.08 3.48 5.18
N THR A 20 10.35 4.43 5.78
CA THR A 20 8.95 4.25 6.19
C THR A 20 8.14 5.49 5.88
N ILE A 21 6.91 5.29 5.40
CA ILE A 21 5.86 6.33 5.37
C ILE A 21 4.80 5.93 6.40
N SER A 22 4.64 6.75 7.44
CA SER A 22 3.78 6.45 8.59
C SER A 22 2.58 7.38 8.70
N PHE A 23 1.44 6.80 9.01
CA PHE A 23 0.21 7.48 9.39
C PHE A 23 -0.18 7.03 10.79
N GLY A 24 -0.07 7.90 11.78
CA GLY A 24 -0.47 7.64 13.17
C GLY A 24 -1.74 8.40 13.55
N SER A 25 -2.28 8.09 14.73
CA SER A 25 -3.42 8.81 15.33
C SER A 25 -4.63 8.91 14.39
N ILE A 26 -4.93 7.83 13.66
CA ILE A 26 -6.05 7.80 12.71
C ILE A 26 -7.35 8.02 13.49
N PRO A 27 -8.15 9.07 13.16
CA PRO A 27 -9.39 9.38 13.89
C PRO A 27 -10.35 8.20 13.86
N SER A 28 -11.14 7.99 14.92
CA SER A 28 -12.15 6.92 15.01
C SER A 28 -13.55 7.41 14.62
N THR A 29 -13.65 8.23 13.58
CA THR A 29 -14.90 8.91 13.16
C THR A 29 -15.38 8.50 11.77
N TYR A 30 -14.61 7.68 11.06
CA TYR A 30 -14.94 7.23 9.72
C TYR A 30 -15.51 5.81 9.74
N THR A 31 -16.16 5.41 8.66
CA THR A 31 -16.62 4.04 8.45
C THR A 31 -15.46 3.21 7.88
N ASP A 32 -14.82 3.74 6.83
CA ASP A 32 -13.77 3.06 6.08
C ASP A 32 -12.56 3.97 5.87
N LEU A 33 -11.43 3.40 5.46
CA LEU A 33 -10.23 4.14 5.04
C LEU A 33 -9.86 3.80 3.60
N LYS A 34 -9.30 4.77 2.89
CA LYS A 34 -8.60 4.55 1.61
C LYS A 34 -7.22 5.17 1.66
N LEU A 35 -6.20 4.38 1.35
CA LEU A 35 -4.83 4.84 1.18
C LEU A 35 -4.47 4.79 -0.30
N VAL A 36 -3.99 5.89 -0.86
CA VAL A 36 -3.45 5.93 -2.23
C VAL A 36 -2.00 6.35 -2.16
N TYR A 37 -1.16 5.73 -2.99
CA TYR A 37 0.28 5.99 -2.98
C TYR A 37 0.87 5.97 -4.38
N SER A 38 1.95 6.73 -4.54
CA SER A 38 2.85 6.67 -5.67
C SER A 38 4.27 6.46 -5.15
N ALA A 39 4.93 5.36 -5.52
CA ALA A 39 6.15 4.92 -4.86
C ALA A 39 7.24 4.45 -5.84
N ARG A 40 8.46 4.88 -5.56
CA ARG A 40 9.71 4.36 -6.14
C ARG A 40 10.69 4.11 -5.01
N ASN A 41 11.60 3.16 -5.19
CA ASN A 41 12.52 2.76 -4.14
C ASN A 41 13.98 2.60 -4.61
N THR A 42 14.89 2.44 -3.64
CA THR A 42 16.34 2.40 -3.85
C THR A 42 16.93 1.03 -4.19
N VAL A 43 16.13 -0.03 -4.33
CA VAL A 43 16.64 -1.38 -4.67
C VAL A 43 17.44 -1.35 -5.97
N SER A 44 18.55 -2.10 -6.03
CA SER A 44 19.32 -2.34 -7.25
C SER A 44 18.65 -3.41 -8.13
N GLY A 45 17.39 -3.16 -8.49
CA GLY A 45 16.54 -4.02 -9.31
C GLY A 45 15.43 -3.21 -9.94
N THR A 46 14.60 -3.86 -10.77
CA THR A 46 13.52 -3.17 -11.49
C THR A 46 12.33 -2.84 -10.60
N GLN A 47 12.15 -3.57 -9.50
CA GLN A 47 11.06 -3.39 -8.55
C GLN A 47 11.35 -4.10 -7.23
N GLU A 48 10.62 -3.73 -6.19
CA GLU A 48 10.60 -4.42 -4.90
C GLU A 48 9.18 -4.44 -4.32
N PHE A 49 8.91 -5.40 -3.45
CA PHE A 49 7.64 -5.51 -2.73
C PHE A 49 7.42 -4.32 -1.80
N ILE A 50 6.23 -3.72 -1.88
CA ILE A 50 5.72 -2.79 -0.89
C ILE A 50 4.82 -3.53 0.11
N LYS A 51 4.96 -3.17 1.39
CA LYS A 51 4.24 -3.78 2.50
C LYS A 51 3.44 -2.74 3.27
N VAL A 52 2.29 -3.16 3.78
CA VAL A 52 1.48 -2.38 4.73
C VAL A 52 1.57 -2.98 6.12
N THR A 53 1.65 -2.18 7.17
CA THR A 53 1.65 -2.67 8.55
C THR A 53 0.66 -1.85 9.35
N PHE A 54 -0.32 -2.52 9.95
CA PHE A 54 -1.31 -1.92 10.83
C PHE A 54 -0.87 -2.03 12.28
N ASN A 55 -0.97 -0.93 13.03
CA ASN A 55 -0.69 -0.88 14.47
C ASN A 55 0.68 -1.47 14.85
N SER A 56 1.70 -1.26 13.99
CA SER A 56 3.05 -1.84 14.13
C SER A 56 3.07 -3.39 14.27
N ASN A 57 1.98 -4.07 13.93
CA ASN A 57 1.87 -5.52 13.98
C ASN A 57 2.29 -6.12 12.64
N THR A 58 3.37 -6.90 12.65
CA THR A 58 3.92 -7.55 11.45
C THR A 58 3.43 -8.96 11.22
N SER A 59 2.52 -9.47 12.06
CA SER A 59 2.06 -10.86 12.08
C SER A 59 0.59 -10.97 11.69
N SER A 60 0.11 -12.19 11.45
CA SER A 60 -1.30 -12.48 11.16
C SER A 60 -1.83 -11.89 9.84
N TYR A 61 -0.96 -11.74 8.84
CA TYR A 61 -1.37 -11.35 7.48
C TYR A 61 -1.45 -12.58 6.58
N THR A 62 -2.52 -12.67 5.81
CA THR A 62 -2.65 -13.59 4.68
C THR A 62 -3.24 -12.85 3.50
N LEU A 63 -2.96 -13.33 2.29
CA LEU A 63 -3.53 -12.76 1.08
C LEU A 63 -3.70 -13.78 -0.04
N LYS A 64 -4.60 -13.45 -0.96
CA LYS A 64 -4.70 -14.04 -2.29
C LYS A 64 -4.54 -12.94 -3.32
N SER A 65 -3.70 -13.16 -4.33
CA SER A 65 -3.45 -12.17 -5.37
C SER A 65 -3.63 -12.76 -6.77
N LEU A 66 -4.09 -11.90 -7.66
CA LEU A 66 -4.04 -12.07 -9.11
C LEU A 66 -3.04 -11.05 -9.64
N GLN A 67 -2.10 -11.50 -10.47
CA GLN A 67 -1.00 -10.69 -10.97
C GLN A 67 -0.86 -10.87 -12.48
N GLY A 68 -0.64 -9.77 -13.19
CA GLY A 68 -0.24 -9.77 -14.60
C GLY A 68 1.16 -9.19 -14.73
N ASP A 69 1.98 -9.73 -15.62
CA ASP A 69 3.37 -9.29 -15.85
C ASP A 69 3.59 -8.59 -17.21
N GLY A 70 2.49 -8.33 -17.93
CA GLY A 70 2.47 -7.83 -19.31
C GLY A 70 2.34 -8.94 -20.37
N ASN A 71 2.46 -10.22 -19.98
CA ASN A 71 2.37 -11.37 -20.88
C ASN A 71 1.34 -12.41 -20.42
N ALA A 72 1.32 -12.76 -19.14
CA ALA A 72 0.43 -13.77 -18.58
C ALA A 72 -0.16 -13.33 -17.24
N ALA A 73 -1.28 -13.96 -16.88
CA ALA A 73 -1.87 -13.85 -15.56
C ALA A 73 -1.41 -15.02 -14.67
N SER A 74 -1.18 -14.73 -13.39
CA SER A 74 -0.84 -15.71 -12.36
C SER A 74 -1.64 -15.45 -11.09
N SER A 75 -1.80 -16.47 -10.25
CA SER A 75 -2.43 -16.32 -8.94
C SER A 75 -1.55 -16.90 -7.84
N ASN A 76 -1.51 -16.22 -6.70
CA ASN A 76 -0.65 -16.61 -5.57
C ASN A 76 -1.42 -16.54 -4.25
N SER A 77 -0.92 -17.25 -3.24
CA SER A 77 -1.39 -17.16 -1.85
C SER A 77 -0.18 -17.01 -0.94
N TRP A 78 -0.19 -16.00 -0.08
CA TRP A 78 0.96 -15.65 0.76
C TRP A 78 0.53 -15.33 2.20
N SER A 79 1.51 -15.35 3.11
CA SER A 79 1.31 -15.10 4.55
C SER A 79 2.20 -13.96 5.06
N PHE A 80 2.17 -12.82 4.38
CA PHE A 80 2.90 -11.60 4.77
C PHE A 80 2.18 -10.35 4.26
N GLN A 81 2.64 -9.14 4.64
CA GLN A 81 1.86 -7.90 4.51
C GLN A 81 1.95 -7.20 3.15
N TRP A 82 2.01 -7.96 2.07
CA TRP A 82 2.25 -7.45 0.72
C TRP A 82 1.05 -6.74 0.11
N ILE A 83 1.29 -5.64 -0.58
CA ILE A 83 0.24 -4.87 -1.27
C ILE A 83 0.57 -4.52 -2.73
N GLY A 84 1.69 -5.04 -3.25
CA GLY A 84 2.14 -4.80 -4.62
C GLY A 84 3.64 -4.51 -4.73
N TYR A 85 4.02 -3.81 -5.81
CA TYR A 85 5.40 -3.47 -6.12
C TYR A 85 5.61 -1.96 -6.19
N ALA A 86 6.79 -1.52 -5.77
CA ALA A 86 7.34 -0.20 -6.06
C ALA A 86 8.46 -0.34 -7.10
N VAL A 87 8.46 0.52 -8.12
CA VAL A 87 9.53 0.59 -9.13
C VAL A 87 10.89 0.83 -8.43
N GLY A 88 11.91 0.10 -8.87
CA GLY A 88 13.27 0.16 -8.33
C GLY A 88 14.20 1.10 -9.10
N SER A 89 15.47 1.14 -8.71
CA SER A 89 16.43 2.11 -9.26
C SER A 89 16.85 1.82 -10.70
N THR A 90 16.85 0.55 -11.14
CA THR A 90 17.31 0.14 -12.48
C THR A 90 16.21 0.12 -13.53
N ALA A 91 14.96 0.35 -13.13
CA ALA A 91 13.84 0.58 -14.04
C ALA A 91 13.87 1.99 -14.66
N THR A 92 12.97 2.25 -15.62
CA THR A 92 12.87 3.53 -16.34
C THR A 92 12.94 4.72 -15.37
N ALA A 93 13.77 5.71 -15.70
CA ALA A 93 13.97 6.87 -14.84
C ALA A 93 12.67 7.67 -14.64
N SER A 94 12.49 8.23 -13.45
CA SER A 94 11.35 9.07 -13.08
C SER A 94 9.96 8.42 -13.19
N THR A 95 9.86 7.10 -13.35
CA THR A 95 8.60 6.36 -13.18
C THR A 95 8.40 5.94 -11.74
N PHE A 96 7.13 5.89 -11.31
CA PHE A 96 6.70 5.51 -9.97
C PHE A 96 5.54 4.53 -10.10
N SER A 97 5.51 3.50 -9.25
CA SER A 97 4.32 2.65 -9.14
C SER A 97 3.17 3.44 -8.54
N ASN A 98 1.94 3.14 -8.94
CA ASN A 98 0.72 3.63 -8.29
C ASN A 98 0.02 2.47 -7.57
N GLY A 99 -0.60 2.76 -6.44
CA GLY A 99 -1.46 1.78 -5.80
C GLY A 99 -2.47 2.40 -4.86
N GLU A 100 -3.49 1.60 -4.56
CA GLU A 100 -4.53 1.94 -3.60
C GLU A 100 -4.84 0.77 -2.69
N ILE A 101 -5.28 1.10 -1.47
CA ILE A 101 -5.72 0.16 -0.46
C ILE A 101 -7.06 0.65 0.05
N TYR A 102 -8.07 -0.22 0.03
CA TYR A 102 -9.38 0.06 0.63
C TYR A 102 -9.59 -0.83 1.85
N ILE A 103 -9.85 -0.19 3.00
CA ILE A 103 -9.92 -0.83 4.31
C ILE A 103 -11.32 -0.58 4.90
N PRO A 104 -12.27 -1.50 4.66
CA PRO A 104 -13.61 -1.38 5.21
C PRO A 104 -13.64 -1.62 6.72
N ASN A 105 -14.56 -0.96 7.42
CA ASN A 105 -14.90 -1.20 8.82
C ASN A 105 -13.66 -1.25 9.74
N TYR A 106 -12.72 -0.31 9.57
CA TYR A 106 -11.43 -0.34 10.26
C TYR A 106 -11.54 -0.30 11.79
N LEU A 107 -12.67 0.16 12.34
CA LEU A 107 -12.99 0.19 13.78
C LEU A 107 -13.70 -1.08 14.30
N SER A 108 -14.20 -1.95 13.43
CA SER A 108 -14.99 -3.12 13.85
C SER A 108 -14.21 -4.09 14.73
N SER A 109 -14.88 -4.96 15.49
CA SER A 109 -14.24 -6.05 16.25
C SER A 109 -14.07 -7.34 15.44
N ASN A 110 -14.10 -7.25 14.10
CA ASN A 110 -13.87 -8.37 13.18
C ASN A 110 -12.44 -8.37 12.66
N ASN A 111 -11.99 -9.50 12.11
CA ASN A 111 -10.73 -9.54 11.35
C ASN A 111 -10.77 -8.52 10.20
N LYS A 112 -9.64 -7.86 9.94
CA LYS A 112 -9.56 -6.78 8.94
C LYS A 112 -9.29 -7.36 7.57
N SER A 113 -10.34 -7.50 6.77
CA SER A 113 -10.19 -7.73 5.33
C SER A 113 -10.05 -6.39 4.61
N PHE A 114 -9.12 -6.31 3.66
CA PHE A 114 -8.88 -5.12 2.85
C PHE A 114 -8.43 -5.51 1.45
N SER A 115 -8.72 -4.67 0.46
CA SER A 115 -8.25 -4.88 -0.92
C SER A 115 -7.07 -3.98 -1.21
N SER A 116 -6.18 -4.44 -2.08
CA SER A 116 -5.11 -3.61 -2.64
C SER A 116 -5.00 -3.80 -4.14
N ASP A 117 -4.89 -2.69 -4.85
CA ASP A 117 -4.65 -2.64 -6.28
C ASP A 117 -3.35 -1.87 -6.53
N ASN A 118 -2.49 -2.39 -7.38
CA ASN A 118 -1.18 -1.79 -7.64
C ASN A 118 -0.77 -2.01 -9.10
N VAL A 119 -0.11 -1.01 -9.67
CA VAL A 119 0.59 -1.13 -10.93
C VAL A 119 2.02 -0.61 -10.75
N ALA A 120 2.99 -1.45 -11.07
CA ALA A 120 4.38 -1.03 -11.23
C ALA A 120 4.67 -0.81 -12.72
N GLU A 121 4.58 0.45 -13.12
CA GLU A 121 4.84 0.88 -14.48
C GLU A 121 6.35 0.95 -14.74
N ASN A 122 6.81 0.21 -15.76
CA ASN A 122 8.21 0.28 -16.21
C ASN A 122 8.35 0.90 -17.61
N ASN A 123 7.29 1.39 -18.24
CA ASN A 123 7.30 1.88 -19.64
C ASN A 123 8.06 0.93 -20.61
N THR A 124 7.95 -0.37 -20.34
CA THR A 124 8.51 -1.46 -21.16
C THR A 124 7.40 -2.50 -21.40
N THR A 125 7.72 -3.59 -22.10
CA THR A 125 6.79 -4.70 -22.29
C THR A 125 6.38 -5.39 -20.99
N SER A 126 7.21 -5.32 -19.93
CA SER A 126 6.84 -5.84 -18.62
C SER A 126 6.30 -4.73 -17.73
N ALA A 127 5.06 -4.90 -17.26
CA ALA A 127 4.43 -4.08 -16.25
C ALA A 127 3.70 -5.02 -15.29
N GLN A 128 3.92 -4.84 -13.98
CA GLN A 128 3.22 -5.65 -12.99
C GLN A 128 1.91 -4.98 -12.63
N SER A 129 0.79 -5.66 -12.83
CA SER A 129 -0.52 -5.24 -12.34
C SER A 129 -1.03 -6.26 -11.32
N ILE A 130 -1.49 -5.79 -10.17
CA ILE A 130 -1.87 -6.62 -9.04
C ILE A 130 -3.24 -6.21 -8.55
N MET A 131 -4.06 -7.21 -8.25
CA MET A 131 -5.20 -7.10 -7.37
C MET A 131 -5.04 -8.14 -6.27
N ALA A 132 -5.17 -7.74 -5.01
CA ALA A 132 -5.08 -8.65 -3.88
C ALA A 132 -6.20 -8.44 -2.87
N ALA A 133 -6.74 -9.57 -2.40
CA ALA A 133 -7.58 -9.64 -1.22
C ALA A 133 -6.69 -10.00 -0.03
N ASN A 134 -6.55 -9.07 0.91
CA ASN A 134 -5.71 -9.21 2.08
C ASN A 134 -6.57 -9.38 3.34
N LEU A 135 -5.98 -10.04 4.33
CA LEU A 135 -6.57 -10.25 5.63
C LEU A 135 -5.50 -10.04 6.70
N TRP A 136 -5.72 -9.07 7.57
CA TRP A 136 -5.06 -9.01 8.87
C TRP A 136 -5.99 -9.64 9.90
N SER A 137 -5.65 -10.85 10.35
CA SER A 137 -6.42 -11.65 11.31
C SER A 137 -6.27 -11.10 12.73
N ASN A 138 -6.75 -9.89 12.94
CA ASN A 138 -6.76 -9.15 14.19
C ASN A 138 -8.05 -8.32 14.28
N THR A 139 -8.62 -8.22 15.47
CA THR A 139 -9.88 -7.52 15.74
C THR A 139 -9.69 -6.09 16.24
N ALA A 140 -8.45 -5.64 16.48
CA ALA A 140 -8.16 -4.29 16.95
C ALA A 140 -8.54 -3.24 15.90
N ALA A 141 -9.06 -2.10 16.34
CA ALA A 141 -9.24 -0.93 15.49
C ALA A 141 -7.88 -0.49 14.89
N ILE A 142 -7.86 -0.13 13.60
CA ILE A 142 -6.62 0.37 12.96
C ILE A 142 -6.43 1.84 13.36
N THR A 143 -5.37 2.11 14.12
CA THR A 143 -5.02 3.45 14.62
C THR A 143 -3.73 3.97 14.03
N SER A 144 -2.93 3.10 13.40
CA SER A 144 -1.78 3.48 12.57
C SER A 144 -1.59 2.57 11.36
N ILE A 145 -0.98 3.13 10.32
CA ILE A 145 -0.61 2.46 9.07
C ILE A 145 0.82 2.87 8.71
N ASP A 146 1.69 1.89 8.51
CA ASP A 146 3.05 2.08 7.98
C ASP A 146 3.18 1.43 6.59
N LEU A 147 3.78 2.16 5.65
CA LEU A 147 4.27 1.61 4.39
C LEU A 147 5.78 1.42 4.46
N THR A 148 6.26 0.25 4.06
CA THR A 148 7.69 -0.10 4.01
C THR A 148 8.04 -0.86 2.75
N MET A 149 9.30 -0.80 2.34
CA MET A 149 9.83 -1.72 1.32
C MET A 149 10.27 -3.02 1.98
N GLN A 150 10.08 -4.14 1.28
CA GLN A 150 10.78 -5.37 1.61
C GLN A 150 12.30 -5.16 1.52
N GLY A 151 13.08 -5.88 2.33
CA GLY A 151 14.54 -5.75 2.35
C GLY A 151 15.09 -4.47 3.01
N GLY A 152 14.23 -3.56 3.48
CA GLY A 152 14.65 -2.35 4.19
C GLY A 152 15.16 -1.22 3.29
N TYR A 153 14.78 -1.23 2.00
CA TYR A 153 15.11 -0.14 1.08
C TYR A 153 14.29 1.13 1.38
N ASN A 154 14.80 2.26 0.91
CA ASN A 154 14.14 3.54 1.08
C ASN A 154 13.18 3.81 -0.07
N PHE A 155 12.05 4.43 0.24
CA PHE A 155 11.31 5.25 -0.70
C PHE A 155 12.19 6.42 -1.14
N VAL A 156 12.24 6.67 -2.45
CA VAL A 156 12.99 7.82 -2.98
C VAL A 156 12.16 9.09 -2.92
N GLN A 157 12.83 10.23 -3.11
CA GLN A 157 12.21 11.54 -3.24
C GLN A 157 11.03 11.51 -4.24
N TYR A 158 9.99 12.29 -3.95
CA TYR A 158 8.75 12.41 -4.73
C TYR A 158 7.82 11.20 -4.65
N SER A 159 8.17 10.15 -3.91
CA SER A 159 7.15 9.17 -3.49
C SER A 159 6.13 9.89 -2.59
N THR A 160 4.85 9.59 -2.77
CA THR A 160 3.75 10.21 -2.05
C THR A 160 2.76 9.17 -1.54
N ALA A 161 2.07 9.48 -0.45
CA ALA A 161 0.96 8.69 0.05
C ALA A 161 -0.07 9.59 0.72
N TYR A 162 -1.36 9.28 0.54
CA TYR A 162 -2.48 10.06 1.03
C TYR A 162 -3.51 9.13 1.66
N LEU A 163 -3.83 9.38 2.92
CA LEU A 163 -4.81 8.63 3.69
C LEU A 163 -6.12 9.41 3.74
N TYR A 164 -7.20 8.78 3.32
CA TYR A 164 -8.55 9.30 3.32
C TYR A 164 -9.44 8.51 4.28
N GLY A 165 -10.31 9.21 4.98
CA GLY A 165 -11.43 8.65 5.71
C GLY A 165 -12.71 8.71 4.89
N ILE A 166 -13.53 7.67 4.99
CA ILE A 166 -14.78 7.55 4.26
C ILE A 166 -15.92 7.47 5.28
N SER A 167 -16.87 8.39 5.18
CA SER A 167 -18.06 8.42 6.04
C SER A 167 -19.26 7.86 5.27
N ASN A 168 -20.01 6.98 5.92
CA ASN A 168 -21.34 6.60 5.43
C ASN A 168 -22.23 7.85 5.52
N SER A 169 -22.62 8.40 4.36
CA SER A 169 -23.38 9.65 4.23
C SER A 169 -24.73 9.61 4.91
#